data_AF-A0A7Y5DU65-F1
#
_entry.id   AF-A0A7Y5DU65-F1
#
_cell.length_a   1.000
_cell.length_b   1.000
_cell.length_c   1.000
_cell.angle_alpha   90.00
_cell.angle_beta   90.00
_cell.angle_gamma   90.00
#
_symmetry.space_group_name_H-M   'P 1'
#
loop_
_entity.id
_entity.type
_entity.pdbx_description
1 polymer ?
#
loop_
_entity_poly.entity_id
_entity_poly.type
_entity_poly.pdbx_seq_one_letter_code
_entity_poly.pdbx_strand_id
1 'polypeptide(L)'
;KLIKLAAESFRRQRYHPVSGIFQFMFVEDWPSMNWGVVDYWRTPKLGYYALKQAYQPVLPSIAWKQETYKRSETASFELWAINDLPTAFPNAKMTYSLRAGKNLLETHDLIENIAADSGRKIKTLNWKSLLPGHYELSLTIADTKGNRLGENMHEFDIKP
;
A
#
# COMPACT_ATOMS: atom_id res chain seq x y z
N LYS A 1 5.62 -2.93 8.96
CA LYS A 1 6.16 -2.33 7.72
C LYS A 1 6.67 -3.39 6.73
N LEU A 2 7.67 -4.20 7.09
CA LEU A 2 8.31 -5.17 6.17
C LEU A 2 7.36 -6.20 5.55
N ILE A 3 6.52 -6.84 6.37
CA ILE A 3 5.57 -7.87 5.90
C ILE A 3 4.55 -7.32 4.88
N LYS A 4 4.07 -6.09 5.10
CA LYS A 4 3.20 -5.35 4.17
C LYS A 4 3.94 -5.08 2.86
N LEU A 5 5.16 -4.55 2.93
CA LEU A 5 5.99 -4.29 1.74
C LEU A 5 6.18 -5.57 0.90
N ALA A 6 6.52 -6.70 1.55
CA ALA A 6 6.70 -7.98 0.86
C ALA A 6 5.39 -8.45 0.20
N ALA A 7 4.28 -8.48 0.95
CA ALA A 7 2.98 -8.90 0.45
C ALA A 7 2.51 -8.03 -0.74
N GLU A 8 2.59 -6.70 -0.63
CA GLU A 8 2.24 -5.80 -1.72
C GLU A 8 3.14 -5.97 -2.94
N SER A 9 4.46 -6.16 -2.74
CA SER A 9 5.41 -6.40 -3.82
C SER A 9 5.11 -7.67 -4.61
N PHE A 10 4.78 -8.75 -3.90
CA PHE A 10 4.40 -10.01 -4.51
C PHE A 10 3.05 -9.92 -5.23
N ARG A 11 2.07 -9.20 -4.69
CA ARG A 11 0.78 -8.97 -5.39
C ARG A 11 0.94 -8.16 -6.68
N ARG A 12 1.90 -7.21 -6.74
CA ARG A 12 2.23 -6.50 -8.00
C ARG A 12 2.85 -7.42 -9.06
N GLN A 13 3.45 -8.53 -8.65
CA GLN A 13 4.03 -9.57 -9.52
C GLN A 13 3.04 -10.70 -9.84
N ARG A 14 1.73 -10.45 -9.66
CA ARG A 14 0.67 -11.44 -9.89
C ARG A 14 0.79 -12.10 -11.26
N TYR A 15 0.64 -13.42 -11.27
CA TYR A 15 0.76 -14.32 -12.41
C TYR A 15 2.11 -14.32 -13.15
N HIS A 16 3.05 -13.44 -12.79
CA HIS A 16 4.37 -13.31 -13.41
C HIS A 16 5.41 -12.74 -12.42
N PRO A 17 6.13 -13.57 -11.64
CA PRO A 17 6.00 -15.03 -11.52
C PRO A 17 5.11 -15.49 -10.36
N VAL A 18 4.51 -14.56 -9.59
CA VAL A 18 3.89 -14.91 -8.30
C VAL A 18 2.40 -15.22 -8.47
N SER A 19 1.98 -16.43 -8.11
CA SER A 19 0.55 -16.83 -8.16
C SER A 19 -0.11 -16.95 -6.78
N GLY A 20 0.65 -16.84 -5.70
CA GLY A 20 0.14 -16.96 -4.34
C GLY A 20 1.18 -16.56 -3.30
N ILE A 21 0.70 -16.17 -2.12
CA ILE A 21 1.53 -15.76 -0.98
C ILE A 21 0.96 -16.45 0.25
N PHE A 22 1.81 -17.17 0.99
CA PHE A 22 1.42 -17.82 2.24
C PHE A 22 2.27 -17.24 3.37
N GLN A 23 1.62 -16.64 4.36
CA GLN A 23 2.30 -16.09 5.53
C GLN A 23 2.82 -17.22 6.42
N PHE A 24 4.14 -17.27 6.62
CA PHE A 24 4.75 -18.08 7.68
C PHE A 24 5.13 -17.22 8.88
N MET A 25 4.56 -17.40 10.07
CA MET A 25 3.41 -18.25 10.43
C MET A 25 2.25 -17.38 10.89
N PHE A 26 1.03 -17.93 10.85
CA PHE A 26 -0.14 -17.14 11.21
C PHE A 26 -0.32 -17.05 12.73
N VAL A 27 -0.22 -18.18 13.44
CA VAL A 27 -0.57 -18.31 14.87
C VAL A 27 0.50 -19.08 15.63
N GLU A 28 0.75 -18.71 16.88
CA GLU A 28 1.63 -19.43 17.80
C GLU A 28 0.93 -20.59 18.53
N ASP A 29 1.69 -21.66 18.78
CA ASP A 29 1.26 -22.88 19.47
C ASP A 29 1.66 -22.92 20.96
N TRP A 30 2.62 -22.08 21.39
CA TRP A 30 2.94 -21.81 22.79
C TRP A 30 3.42 -20.37 23.02
N PRO A 31 3.41 -19.85 24.27
CA PRO A 31 3.94 -18.52 24.59
C PRO A 31 5.40 -18.36 24.17
N SER A 32 5.66 -17.64 23.08
CA SER A 32 6.99 -17.53 22.49
C SER A 32 7.23 -16.22 21.76
N MET A 33 8.49 -16.01 21.36
CA MET A 33 8.86 -14.97 20.42
C MET A 33 9.21 -15.64 19.08
N ASN A 34 8.25 -15.71 18.17
CA ASN A 34 8.41 -16.32 16.85
C ASN A 34 7.79 -15.43 15.73
N TRP A 35 7.61 -16.00 14.53
CA TRP A 35 7.08 -15.30 13.34
C TRP A 35 5.55 -15.18 13.28
N GLY A 36 4.83 -15.64 14.29
CA GLY A 36 3.37 -15.59 14.41
C GLY A 36 2.87 -14.15 14.41
N VAL A 37 1.90 -13.85 13.54
CA VAL A 37 1.23 -12.54 13.51
C VAL A 37 0.03 -12.46 14.47
N VAL A 38 -0.39 -13.60 15.01
CA VAL A 38 -1.35 -13.74 16.11
C VAL A 38 -0.67 -14.57 17.21
N ASP A 39 -0.67 -14.07 18.44
CA ASP A 39 -0.01 -14.76 19.55
C ASP A 39 -0.76 -16.00 20.06
N TYR A 40 -0.16 -16.70 21.03
CA TYR A 40 -0.75 -17.90 21.65
C TYR A 40 -2.16 -17.67 22.21
N TRP A 41 -2.42 -16.51 22.84
CA TRP A 41 -3.72 -16.13 23.41
C TRP A 41 -4.71 -15.57 22.37
N ARG A 42 -4.37 -15.64 21.07
CA ARG A 42 -5.17 -15.14 19.95
C ARG A 42 -5.25 -13.62 19.85
N THR A 43 -4.27 -12.92 20.41
CA THR A 43 -4.14 -11.46 20.28
C THR A 43 -3.43 -11.12 18.96
N PRO A 44 -4.04 -10.31 18.07
CA PRO A 44 -3.38 -9.87 16.85
C PRO A 44 -2.20 -8.94 17.14
N LYS A 45 -1.04 -9.23 16.54
CA LYS A 45 0.14 -8.35 16.56
C LYS A 45 0.06 -7.32 15.42
N LEU A 46 0.96 -6.33 15.41
CA LEU A 46 1.05 -5.34 14.33
C LEU A 46 1.20 -5.99 12.93
N GLY A 47 1.84 -7.15 12.85
CA GLY A 47 1.95 -7.93 11.60
C GLY A 47 0.61 -8.36 11.03
N TYR A 48 -0.38 -8.67 11.87
CA TYR A 48 -1.72 -9.06 11.44
C TYR A 48 -2.41 -7.90 10.72
N TYR A 49 -2.38 -6.70 11.31
CA TYR A 49 -2.99 -5.52 10.71
C TYR A 49 -2.28 -5.07 9.43
N ALA A 50 -0.95 -5.22 9.40
CA ALA A 50 -0.15 -4.98 8.20
C ALA A 50 -0.54 -5.93 7.05
N LEU A 51 -0.78 -7.22 7.34
CA LEU A 51 -1.31 -8.17 6.36
C LEU A 51 -2.76 -7.88 5.98
N LYS A 52 -3.63 -7.54 6.94
CA LYS A 52 -5.03 -7.17 6.67
C LYS A 52 -5.10 -6.03 5.65
N GLN A 53 -4.24 -5.02 5.80
CA GLN A 53 -4.14 -3.93 4.84
C GLN A 53 -3.57 -4.39 3.49
N ALA A 54 -2.51 -5.21 3.49
CA ALA A 54 -1.88 -5.70 2.26
C ALA A 54 -2.73 -6.74 1.49
N TYR A 55 -3.67 -7.42 2.14
CA TYR A 55 -4.54 -8.46 1.59
C TYR A 55 -5.99 -8.01 1.38
N GLN A 56 -6.27 -6.71 1.46
CA GLN A 56 -7.57 -6.18 1.05
C GLN A 56 -7.88 -6.58 -0.42
N PRO A 57 -9.14 -6.94 -0.75
CA PRO A 57 -9.49 -7.46 -2.08
C PRO A 57 -9.15 -6.49 -3.23
N VAL A 58 -9.39 -5.20 -3.01
CA VAL A 58 -8.95 -4.12 -3.90
C VAL A 58 -7.87 -3.32 -3.19
N LEU A 59 -6.64 -3.40 -3.66
CA LEU A 59 -5.47 -2.76 -3.04
C LEU A 59 -4.98 -1.58 -3.89
N PRO A 60 -5.06 -0.34 -3.37
CA PRO A 60 -4.26 0.76 -3.84
C PRO A 60 -2.82 0.55 -3.33
N SER A 61 -1.93 -0.01 -4.14
CA SER A 61 -0.55 -0.27 -3.70
C SER A 61 0.35 0.90 -4.04
N ILE A 62 1.25 1.24 -3.12
CA ILE A 62 2.31 2.23 -3.34
C ILE A 62 3.61 1.42 -3.47
N ALA A 63 4.40 1.67 -4.50
CA ALA A 63 5.73 1.09 -4.65
C ALA A 63 6.80 2.17 -4.47
N TRP A 64 7.83 1.86 -3.70
CA TRP A 64 8.95 2.75 -3.39
C TRP A 64 10.25 1.95 -3.39
N LYS A 65 11.38 2.63 -3.58
CA LYS A 65 12.72 2.02 -3.55
C LYS A 65 13.47 2.26 -2.23
N GLN A 66 13.17 3.38 -1.57
CA GLN A 66 13.79 3.78 -0.33
C GLN A 66 12.79 4.61 0.49
N GLU A 67 13.01 4.69 1.80
CA GLU A 67 12.12 5.39 2.74
C GLU A 67 12.74 6.70 3.24
N THR A 68 13.97 6.99 2.80
CA THR A 68 14.71 8.19 3.16
C THR A 68 15.37 8.72 1.90
N TYR A 69 15.20 10.01 1.64
CA TYR A 69 15.78 10.70 0.51
C TYR A 69 16.55 11.93 1.01
N LYS A 70 17.62 12.30 0.32
CA LYS A 70 18.26 13.61 0.52
C LYS A 70 17.44 14.68 -0.20
N ARG A 71 17.55 15.94 0.25
CA ARG A 71 16.86 17.06 -0.41
C ARG A 71 17.21 17.22 -1.90
N SER A 72 18.41 16.81 -2.30
CA SER A 72 18.87 16.81 -3.69
C SER A 72 18.29 15.67 -4.54
N GLU A 73 17.71 14.65 -3.92
CA GLU A 73 17.15 13.48 -4.60
C GLU A 73 15.67 13.72 -4.98
N THR A 74 15.20 12.93 -5.94
CA THR A 74 13.78 12.91 -6.31
C THR A 74 13.08 11.81 -5.52
N ALA A 75 12.10 12.17 -4.71
CA ALA A 75 11.24 11.21 -4.04
C ALA A 75 10.26 10.63 -5.06
N SER A 76 10.44 9.36 -5.42
CA SER A 76 9.74 8.69 -6.53
C SER A 76 8.95 7.48 -6.04
N PHE A 77 7.68 7.44 -6.42
CA PHE A 77 6.72 6.42 -6.00
C PHE A 77 5.87 5.97 -7.18
N GLU A 78 5.44 4.72 -7.19
CA GLU A 78 4.51 4.21 -8.19
C GLU A 78 3.19 3.85 -7.54
N LEU A 79 2.10 4.37 -8.09
CA LEU A 79 0.75 4.02 -7.69
C LEU A 79 0.28 2.83 -8.54
N TRP A 80 -0.28 1.84 -7.87
CA TRP A 80 -0.82 0.62 -8.46
C TRP A 80 -2.25 0.40 -7.99
N ALA A 81 -3.08 -0.17 -8.86
CA ALA A 81 -4.39 -0.69 -8.50
C ALA A 81 -4.39 -2.20 -8.73
N ILE A 82 -4.72 -2.96 -7.68
CA ILE A 82 -4.83 -4.41 -7.71
C ILE A 82 -6.25 -4.77 -7.29
N ASN A 83 -6.90 -5.63 -8.05
CA ASN A 83 -8.24 -6.13 -7.81
C ASN A 83 -8.25 -7.66 -7.93
N ASP A 84 -8.51 -8.34 -6.83
CA ASP A 84 -8.58 -9.80 -6.78
C ASP A 84 -10.03 -10.30 -6.91
N LEU A 85 -11.01 -9.40 -7.03
CA LEU A 85 -12.40 -9.76 -7.19
C LEU A 85 -12.71 -10.12 -8.65
N PRO A 86 -13.65 -11.05 -8.90
CA PRO A 86 -14.15 -11.36 -10.24
C PRO A 86 -15.09 -10.25 -10.79
N THR A 87 -15.05 -9.05 -10.20
CA THR A 87 -15.90 -7.91 -10.54
C THR A 87 -15.03 -6.74 -10.93
N ALA A 88 -15.35 -6.10 -12.06
CA ALA A 88 -14.69 -4.89 -12.52
C ALA A 88 -15.32 -3.65 -11.90
N PHE A 89 -14.51 -2.61 -11.71
CA PHE A 89 -14.93 -1.29 -11.23
C PHE A 89 -14.62 -0.25 -12.31
N PRO A 90 -15.56 0.02 -13.25
CA PRO A 90 -15.39 1.07 -14.24
C PRO A 90 -15.51 2.44 -13.57
N ASN A 91 -14.74 3.42 -14.05
CA ASN A 91 -14.72 4.78 -13.53
C ASN A 91 -14.52 4.86 -12.00
N ALA A 92 -13.72 3.95 -11.44
CA ALA A 92 -13.37 3.99 -10.03
C ALA A 92 -12.53 5.24 -9.75
N LYS A 93 -12.80 5.89 -8.63
CA LYS A 93 -12.07 7.08 -8.20
C LYS A 93 -10.90 6.67 -7.32
N MET A 94 -9.68 6.98 -7.78
CA MET A 94 -8.45 6.80 -7.02
C MET A 94 -7.98 8.17 -6.54
N THR A 95 -7.82 8.34 -5.22
CA THR A 95 -7.40 9.62 -4.61
C THR A 95 -6.06 9.44 -3.92
N TYR A 96 -5.06 10.25 -4.27
CA TYR A 96 -3.79 10.30 -3.54
C TYR A 96 -3.58 11.66 -2.89
N SER A 97 -2.92 11.67 -1.74
CA SER A 97 -2.58 12.90 -1.01
C SER A 97 -1.21 12.81 -0.37
N LEU A 98 -0.50 13.92 -0.33
CA LEU A 98 0.78 14.05 0.35
C LEU A 98 0.64 15.01 1.53
N ARG A 99 1.06 14.56 2.71
CA ARG A 99 1.06 15.33 3.95
C ARG A 99 2.47 15.49 4.50
N ALA A 100 2.75 16.63 5.12
CA ALA A 100 3.90 16.85 6.00
C ALA A 100 3.39 17.06 7.42
N GLY A 101 3.43 16.00 8.23
CA GLY A 101 2.75 15.96 9.53
C GLY A 101 1.25 16.27 9.39
N LYS A 102 0.77 17.33 10.06
CA LYS A 102 -0.64 17.73 10.01
C LYS A 102 -1.01 18.52 8.75
N ASN A 103 -0.04 19.00 7.98
CA ASN A 103 -0.28 19.86 6.83
C ASN A 103 -0.52 19.02 5.57
N LEU A 104 -1.68 19.18 4.94
CA LEU A 104 -1.95 18.63 3.61
C LEU A 104 -1.26 19.51 2.57
N LEU A 105 -0.34 18.94 1.80
CA LEU A 105 0.40 19.66 0.75
C LEU A 105 -0.31 19.59 -0.59
N GLU A 106 -0.79 18.40 -0.95
CA GLU A 106 -1.52 18.18 -2.20
C GLU A 106 -2.51 17.02 -2.07
N THR A 107 -3.55 17.05 -2.89
CA THR A 107 -4.53 15.98 -3.07
C THR A 107 -4.98 15.96 -4.53
N HIS A 108 -5.10 14.77 -5.10
CA HIS A 108 -5.42 14.59 -6.52
C HIS A 108 -6.33 13.38 -6.71
N ASP A 109 -7.26 13.54 -7.64
CA ASP A 109 -8.17 12.49 -8.07
C ASP A 109 -7.78 11.96 -9.45
N LEU A 110 -7.90 10.66 -9.63
CA LEU A 110 -7.74 9.94 -10.90
C LEU A 110 -8.99 9.08 -11.11
N ILE A 111 -9.49 9.03 -12.35
CA ILE A 111 -10.59 8.13 -12.72
C ILE A 111 -9.98 6.98 -13.52
N GLU A 112 -10.12 5.76 -13.02
CA GLU A 112 -9.50 4.58 -13.59
C GLU A 112 -10.52 3.47 -13.78
N ASN A 113 -10.40 2.75 -14.90
CA ASN A 113 -11.09 1.48 -15.07
C ASN A 113 -10.24 0.37 -14.44
N ILE A 114 -10.78 -0.26 -13.39
CA ILE A 114 -10.11 -1.37 -12.69
C ILE A 114 -10.80 -2.66 -13.13
N ALA A 115 -10.12 -3.46 -13.94
CA ALA A 115 -10.67 -4.72 -14.43
C ALA A 115 -10.81 -5.74 -13.29
N ALA A 116 -11.71 -6.71 -13.46
CA ALA A 116 -11.77 -7.90 -12.61
C ALA A 116 -10.42 -8.63 -12.65
N ASP A 117 -10.03 -9.24 -11.53
CA ASP A 117 -8.84 -10.09 -11.42
C ASP A 117 -7.58 -9.50 -12.08
N SER A 118 -7.27 -8.23 -11.77
CA SER A 118 -6.22 -7.47 -12.45
C SER A 118 -5.28 -6.75 -11.50
N GLY A 119 -4.09 -6.41 -11.99
CA GLY A 119 -3.13 -5.59 -11.25
C GLY A 119 -2.29 -4.80 -12.23
N ARG A 120 -2.30 -3.47 -12.12
CA ARG A 120 -1.53 -2.61 -13.01
C ARG A 120 -1.01 -1.36 -12.33
N LYS A 121 0.11 -0.87 -12.85
CA LYS A 121 0.62 0.46 -12.54
C LYS A 121 -0.32 1.52 -13.13
N ILE A 122 -0.66 2.50 -12.31
CA ILE A 122 -1.54 3.63 -12.68
C ILE A 122 -0.71 4.86 -12.99
N LYS A 123 0.21 5.24 -12.10
CA LYS A 123 0.96 6.50 -12.21
C LYS A 123 2.31 6.41 -11.51
N THR A 124 3.29 7.16 -12.01
CA THR A 124 4.53 7.46 -11.28
C THR A 124 4.41 8.88 -10.70
N LEU A 125 4.64 9.03 -9.41
CA LEU A 125 4.73 10.32 -8.73
C LEU A 125 6.21 10.66 -8.49
N ASN A 126 6.55 11.92 -8.65
CA ASN A 126 7.91 12.42 -8.44
C ASN A 126 7.84 13.80 -7.79
N TRP A 127 8.42 13.91 -6.60
CA TRP A 127 8.61 15.19 -5.93
C TRP A 127 10.09 15.56 -5.90
N LYS A 128 10.39 16.75 -6.40
CA LYS A 128 11.72 17.35 -6.35
C LYS A 128 11.73 18.41 -5.26
N SER A 129 12.83 18.48 -4.51
CA SER A 129 13.10 19.59 -3.58
C SER A 129 12.09 19.74 -2.43
N LEU A 130 11.48 18.64 -1.99
CA LEU A 130 10.75 18.62 -0.72
C LEU A 130 11.65 19.12 0.42
N LEU A 131 11.07 19.87 1.36
CA LEU A 131 11.82 20.33 2.52
C LEU A 131 12.15 19.14 3.45
N PRO A 132 13.25 19.19 4.21
CA PRO A 132 13.55 18.17 5.21
C PRO A 132 12.38 18.00 6.18
N GLY A 133 12.00 16.74 6.43
CA GLY A 133 10.83 16.42 7.24
C GLY A 133 10.30 15.02 7.01
N HIS A 134 9.23 14.71 7.73
CA HIS A 134 8.51 13.45 7.63
C HIS A 134 7.23 13.64 6.81
N TYR A 135 7.01 12.73 5.86
CA TYR A 135 5.92 12.81 4.90
C TYR A 135 5.09 11.53 4.90
N GLU A 136 3.79 11.71 4.67
CA GLU A 136 2.83 10.62 4.50
C GLU A 136 2.19 10.74 3.12
N LEU A 137 2.34 9.69 2.30
CA LEU A 137 1.62 9.50 1.04
C LEU A 137 0.46 8.54 1.29
N SER A 138 -0.77 9.06 1.21
CA SER A 138 -2.00 8.30 1.37
C SER A 138 -2.70 8.08 0.04
N LEU A 139 -3.32 6.92 -0.14
CA LEU A 139 -3.94 6.48 -1.39
C LEU A 139 -5.22 5.69 -1.11
N THR A 140 -6.31 6.04 -1.80
CA THR A 140 -7.61 5.35 -1.68
C THR A 140 -8.21 5.04 -3.03
N ILE A 141 -9.06 4.02 -3.10
CA ILE A 141 -9.88 3.70 -4.27
C ILE A 141 -11.34 3.58 -3.80
N ALA A 142 -12.26 4.20 -4.53
CA ALA A 142 -13.71 4.09 -4.32
C ALA A 142 -14.43 3.76 -5.64
N ASP A 143 -15.57 3.06 -5.56
CA ASP A 143 -16.42 2.80 -6.71
C ASP A 143 -17.23 4.05 -7.13
N THR A 144 -18.01 3.93 -8.20
CA THR A 144 -18.84 5.04 -8.73
C THR A 144 -19.98 5.46 -7.80
N LYS A 145 -20.31 4.64 -6.79
CA LYS A 145 -21.30 4.95 -5.75
C LYS A 145 -20.64 5.62 -4.53
N GLY A 146 -19.32 5.78 -4.52
CA GLY A 146 -18.56 6.35 -3.42
C GLY A 146 -18.19 5.34 -2.33
N ASN A 147 -18.43 4.04 -2.53
CA ASN A 147 -18.02 3.03 -1.56
C ASN A 147 -16.50 2.85 -1.63
N ARG A 148 -15.83 2.95 -0.47
CA ARG A 148 -14.39 2.71 -0.39
C ARG A 148 -14.08 1.23 -0.64
N LEU A 149 -13.30 0.96 -1.68
CA LEU A 149 -12.86 -0.39 -2.05
C LEU A 149 -11.56 -0.79 -1.36
N GLY A 150 -10.68 0.19 -1.12
CA GLY A 150 -9.42 -0.04 -0.41
C GLY A 150 -8.67 1.24 -0.10
N GLU A 151 -7.74 1.15 0.84
CA GLU A 151 -6.91 2.26 1.28
C GLU A 151 -5.49 1.82 1.62
N ASN A 152 -4.54 2.73 1.46
CA ASN A 152 -3.15 2.48 1.76
C ASN A 152 -2.41 3.77 2.09
N MET A 153 -1.31 3.62 2.81
CA MET A 153 -0.46 4.72 3.20
C MET A 153 1.00 4.25 3.24
N HIS A 154 1.90 5.19 2.91
CA HIS A 154 3.33 5.03 3.05
C HIS A 154 3.98 6.30 3.63
N GLU A 155 4.85 6.10 4.62
CA GLU A 155 5.65 7.15 5.27
C GLU A 155 7.11 7.13 4.79
N PHE A 156 7.65 8.31 4.51
CA PHE A 156 9.04 8.52 4.11
C PHE A 156 9.61 9.83 4.67
N ASP A 157 10.94 9.91 4.73
CA ASP A 157 11.67 11.07 5.23
C ASP A 157 12.45 11.77 4.11
N ILE A 158 12.52 13.09 4.20
CA ILE A 158 13.52 13.91 3.51
C ILE A 158 14.55 14.39 4.53
N LYS A 159 15.82 14.08 4.31
CA LYS A 159 16.95 14.56 5.09
C LYS A 159 17.58 15.78 4.41
N PRO A 160 18.30 16.62 5.18
CA PRO A 160 19.04 17.77 4.63
C PRO A 160 19.89 17.44 3.40
#